data_AF-A0A2K3PRV3-F1
#
_entry.id   AF-A0A2K3PRV3-F1
#
_cell.length_a   1.000
_cell.length_b   1.000
_cell.length_c   1.000
_cell.angle_alpha   90.00
_cell.angle_beta   90.00
_cell.angle_gamma   90.00
#
_symmetry.space_group_name_H-M   'P 1'
#
loop_
_entity.id
_entity.type
_entity.pdbx_description
1 polymer ?
#
loop_
_entity_poly.entity_id
_entity_poly.type
_entity_poly.pdbx_seq_one_letter_code
_entity_poly.pdbx_strand_id
1 'polypeptide(L)'
;MRGSCWLNRRIEQRFRLFAISTVKSVKIKLLLFCCVALTLLAFSTTGSSLLLWNNNNNQTPLRRFSDSRFGIKYGEYVIITEIHRDFAEGRSYKVKGYSIVMNTWKRYDLLKQSIKHYSSCPRLESVHIVWSEPNPPSESLLKYLHQVVKSKSRDGRYAKLRFDINQEDSLNNRFKEIKDLETDAVFSIDDDVIFPCSSVEFAFDVWQSAPDAMVGFVPRVHWVDSLNGDDNKFRYGGWWSVWWTGTYSMVLSKAAFFHKKYFALYTNEMPSSIREFVTKNRNCEDIAMSFLVANATGAPPIWVKGKIYEIGSTGISSLGGHSERRSECVNIFTSVYGRMPLEYTSVKAVDSRNLWFW
;
A
#
# COMPACT_ATOMS: atom_id res chain seq x y z
N MET A 1 15.25 -78.05 0.40
CA MET A 1 15.04 -77.45 -0.94
C MET A 1 13.72 -76.70 -0.95
N ARG A 2 13.72 -75.38 -0.82
CA ARG A 2 12.57 -74.52 -1.18
C ARG A 2 13.11 -73.24 -1.80
N GLY A 3 13.03 -73.18 -3.13
CA GLY A 3 13.38 -72.02 -3.92
C GLY A 3 12.17 -71.10 -4.14
N SER A 4 12.50 -69.81 -4.26
CA SER A 4 11.91 -68.73 -5.05
C SER A 4 10.38 -68.58 -5.18
N CYS A 5 9.87 -67.38 -4.86
CA CYS A 5 9.26 -66.50 -5.88
C CYS A 5 9.12 -65.05 -5.34
N TRP A 6 10.11 -64.19 -5.60
CA TRP A 6 10.13 -62.77 -5.18
C TRP A 6 9.88 -61.79 -6.36
N LEU A 7 9.15 -62.22 -7.40
CA LEU A 7 9.03 -61.44 -8.65
C LEU A 7 7.68 -60.76 -8.93
N ASN A 8 6.68 -60.80 -8.04
CA ASN A 8 5.33 -60.27 -8.36
C ASN A 8 4.93 -58.92 -7.74
N ARG A 9 5.65 -58.40 -6.73
CA ARG A 9 5.24 -57.14 -6.05
C ARG A 9 5.60 -55.84 -6.80
N ARG A 10 6.65 -55.84 -7.64
CA ARG A 10 7.08 -54.62 -8.36
C ARG A 10 6.23 -54.27 -9.57
N ILE A 11 5.66 -55.28 -10.24
CA ILE A 11 4.83 -55.08 -11.43
C ILE A 11 3.46 -54.53 -11.01
N GLU A 12 2.87 -55.06 -9.94
CA GLU A 12 1.58 -54.63 -9.40
C GLU A 12 1.58 -53.16 -8.93
N GLN A 13 2.67 -52.70 -8.29
CA GLN A 13 2.82 -51.30 -7.89
C GLN A 13 2.97 -50.34 -9.09
N ARG A 14 3.64 -50.78 -10.18
CA ARG A 14 3.76 -49.97 -11.41
C ARG A 14 2.43 -49.80 -12.13
N PHE A 15 1.59 -50.83 -12.17
CA PHE A 15 0.24 -50.73 -12.74
C PHE A 15 -0.68 -49.79 -11.94
N ARG A 16 -0.63 -49.82 -10.60
CA ARG A 16 -1.39 -48.89 -9.75
C ARG A 16 -0.97 -47.43 -9.95
N LEU A 17 0.34 -47.16 -10.07
CA LEU A 17 0.85 -45.81 -10.35
C LEU A 17 0.45 -45.32 -11.75
N PHE A 18 0.46 -46.21 -12.76
CA PHE A 18 0.01 -45.87 -14.11
C PHE A 18 -1.50 -45.56 -14.15
N ALA A 19 -2.32 -46.37 -13.48
CA ALA A 19 -3.76 -46.14 -13.36
C ALA A 19 -4.12 -44.85 -12.62
N ILE A 20 -3.38 -44.49 -11.57
CA ILE A 20 -3.56 -43.22 -10.84
C ILE A 20 -3.14 -42.02 -11.72
N SER A 21 -2.09 -42.17 -12.54
CA SER A 21 -1.65 -41.14 -13.49
C SER A 21 -2.67 -40.89 -14.61
N THR A 22 -3.22 -41.96 -15.20
CA THR A 22 -4.22 -41.85 -16.27
C THR A 22 -5.55 -41.29 -15.75
N VAL A 23 -6.00 -41.68 -14.56
CA VAL A 23 -7.23 -41.12 -13.95
C VAL A 23 -7.06 -39.63 -13.58
N LYS A 24 -5.87 -39.20 -13.11
CA LYS A 24 -5.58 -37.78 -12.90
C LYS A 24 -5.56 -36.99 -14.21
N SER A 25 -5.03 -37.56 -15.28
CA SER A 25 -4.99 -36.93 -16.62
C SER A 25 -6.39 -36.75 -17.22
N VAL A 26 -7.27 -37.74 -17.07
CA VAL A 26 -8.66 -37.65 -17.58
C VAL A 26 -9.48 -36.61 -16.82
N LYS A 27 -9.33 -36.52 -15.49
CA LYS A 27 -10.01 -35.48 -14.69
C LYS A 27 -9.57 -34.06 -15.07
N ILE A 28 -8.28 -33.85 -15.33
CA ILE A 28 -7.75 -32.55 -15.77
C ILE A 28 -8.27 -32.18 -17.17
N LYS A 29 -8.31 -33.15 -18.10
CA LYS A 29 -8.86 -32.94 -19.45
C LYS A 29 -10.35 -32.62 -19.43
N LEU A 30 -11.13 -33.29 -18.56
CA LEU A 30 -12.55 -33.03 -18.40
C LEU A 30 -12.81 -31.63 -17.80
N LEU A 31 -11.99 -31.22 -16.82
CA LEU A 31 -12.09 -29.89 -16.21
C LEU A 31 -11.80 -28.78 -17.24
N LEU A 32 -10.74 -28.94 -18.04
CA LEU A 32 -10.39 -28.02 -19.12
C LEU A 32 -11.49 -27.94 -20.18
N PHE A 33 -12.09 -29.08 -20.55
CA PHE A 33 -13.20 -29.11 -21.49
C PHE A 33 -14.44 -28.37 -20.94
N CYS A 34 -14.77 -28.57 -19.67
CA CYS A 34 -15.86 -27.83 -19.01
C CYS A 34 -15.58 -26.32 -18.95
N CYS A 35 -14.34 -25.90 -18.66
CA CYS A 35 -13.98 -24.49 -18.64
C CYS A 35 -14.12 -23.83 -20.02
N VAL A 36 -13.72 -24.52 -21.09
CA VAL A 36 -13.87 -24.04 -22.48
C VAL A 36 -15.34 -24.00 -22.89
N ALA A 37 -16.13 -25.01 -22.53
CA ALA A 37 -17.57 -25.01 -22.82
C ALA A 37 -18.33 -23.88 -22.08
N LEU A 38 -17.97 -23.60 -20.82
CA LEU A 38 -18.55 -22.51 -20.03
C LEU A 38 -18.16 -21.13 -20.58
N THR A 39 -16.93 -20.96 -21.08
CA THR A 39 -16.53 -19.70 -21.73
C THR A 39 -17.29 -19.49 -23.03
N LEU A 40 -17.44 -20.54 -23.86
CA LEU A 40 -18.21 -20.45 -25.11
C LEU A 40 -19.71 -20.14 -24.86
N LEU A 41 -20.30 -20.67 -23.78
CA LEU A 41 -21.67 -20.35 -23.35
C LEU A 41 -21.82 -18.91 -22.80
N ALA A 42 -20.78 -18.37 -22.13
CA ALA A 42 -20.79 -16.98 -21.67
C ALA A 42 -20.68 -15.98 -22.85
N PHE A 43 -19.96 -16.35 -23.91
CA PHE A 43 -19.87 -15.54 -25.13
C PHE A 43 -21.13 -15.63 -26.02
N SER A 44 -21.90 -16.72 -25.95
CA SER A 44 -23.16 -16.83 -26.70
C SER A 44 -24.36 -16.15 -26.03
N THR A 45 -24.23 -15.73 -24.76
CA THR A 45 -25.32 -15.12 -23.97
C THR A 45 -25.18 -13.60 -23.78
N THR A 46 -24.11 -12.98 -24.27
CA THR A 46 -23.86 -11.53 -24.15
C THR A 46 -24.23 -10.71 -25.40
N GLY A 47 -24.82 -11.32 -26.43
CA GLY A 47 -25.36 -10.61 -27.58
C GLY A 47 -26.87 -10.43 -27.49
N SER A 48 -27.33 -9.29 -26.94
CA SER A 48 -28.53 -8.51 -27.36
C SER A 48 -29.12 -7.68 -26.20
N SER A 49 -28.81 -6.38 -26.16
CA SER A 49 -29.72 -5.35 -25.64
C SER A 49 -29.29 -3.96 -26.11
N LEU A 50 -29.41 -3.75 -27.42
CA LEU A 50 -29.41 -2.42 -28.04
C LEU A 50 -30.86 -2.14 -28.46
N LEU A 51 -31.50 -1.18 -27.79
CA LEU A 51 -32.50 -0.20 -28.29
C LEU A 51 -33.54 0.19 -27.23
N LEU A 52 -33.92 1.47 -27.33
CA LEU A 52 -35.01 2.21 -26.66
C LEU A 52 -34.79 2.71 -25.23
N TRP A 53 -34.28 3.95 -25.11
CA TRP A 53 -34.87 4.91 -24.18
C TRP A 53 -35.10 6.26 -24.86
N ASN A 54 -36.34 6.70 -24.75
CA ASN A 54 -36.99 7.83 -25.41
C ASN A 54 -36.60 9.18 -24.79
N ASN A 55 -36.50 10.21 -25.64
CA ASN A 55 -36.32 11.61 -25.26
C ASN A 55 -37.53 12.12 -24.45
N ASN A 56 -37.28 12.86 -23.36
CA ASN A 56 -38.11 14.02 -23.02
C ASN A 56 -37.33 15.01 -22.16
N ASN A 57 -37.12 16.18 -22.75
CA ASN A 57 -36.60 17.39 -22.14
C ASN A 57 -37.61 17.95 -21.13
N ASN A 58 -37.12 18.49 -20.02
CA ASN A 58 -37.58 19.78 -19.50
C ASN A 58 -36.46 20.43 -18.69
N GLN A 59 -35.99 21.57 -19.21
CA GLN A 59 -35.04 22.48 -18.57
C GLN A 59 -35.76 23.43 -17.62
N THR A 60 -35.10 23.81 -16.53
CA THR A 60 -35.06 25.22 -16.09
C THR A 60 -33.72 25.50 -15.37
N PRO A 61 -33.01 26.63 -15.64
CA PRO A 61 -31.60 26.84 -15.26
C PRO A 61 -31.38 27.94 -14.19
N LEU A 62 -30.13 28.03 -13.66
CA LEU A 62 -29.38 29.18 -13.05
C LEU A 62 -28.72 28.80 -11.69
N ARG A 63 -27.44 29.03 -11.34
CA ARG A 63 -26.22 29.72 -11.85
C ARG A 63 -25.00 28.90 -11.39
N ARG A 64 -24.08 28.41 -12.23
CA ARG A 64 -22.88 29.02 -12.84
C ARG A 64 -21.99 29.85 -11.89
N PHE A 65 -20.95 29.22 -11.35
CA PHE A 65 -19.61 29.81 -11.23
C PHE A 65 -18.69 29.03 -12.19
N SER A 66 -18.05 29.76 -13.11
CA SER A 66 -17.08 29.30 -14.11
C SER A 66 -15.83 28.72 -13.43
N ASP A 67 -15.41 27.50 -13.69
CA ASP A 67 -14.80 26.95 -14.92
C ASP A 67 -13.42 27.53 -15.27
N SER A 68 -12.40 26.74 -14.98
CA SER A 68 -11.20 26.60 -15.79
C SER A 68 -10.87 25.11 -15.99
N ARG A 69 -11.68 24.47 -16.83
CA ARG A 69 -11.40 23.42 -17.83
C ARG A 69 -10.16 22.53 -17.61
N PHE A 70 -10.44 21.25 -17.31
CA PHE A 70 -10.09 20.10 -18.16
C PHE A 70 -11.16 19.00 -17.98
N GLY A 71 -11.91 18.70 -19.05
CA GLY A 71 -12.75 17.48 -19.16
C GLY A 71 -11.87 16.28 -19.54
N ILE A 72 -12.27 15.00 -19.45
CA ILE A 72 -13.56 14.34 -19.69
C ILE A 72 -13.61 13.05 -18.82
N LYS A 73 -14.80 12.70 -18.31
CA LYS A 73 -15.08 11.41 -17.65
C LYS A 73 -15.00 10.25 -18.64
N TYR A 74 -13.96 9.43 -18.55
CA TYR A 74 -13.94 7.96 -18.73
C TYR A 74 -12.64 7.44 -18.10
N GLY A 75 -12.72 6.77 -16.95
CA GLY A 75 -11.60 6.13 -16.24
C GLY A 75 -10.52 7.11 -15.77
N GLU A 76 -10.58 7.56 -14.51
CA GLU A 76 -9.67 8.55 -13.93
C GLU A 76 -8.22 8.02 -13.81
N TYR A 77 -7.49 8.02 -14.92
CA TYR A 77 -6.04 8.03 -14.92
C TYR A 77 -5.58 9.49 -14.83
N VAL A 78 -5.01 9.88 -13.68
CA VAL A 78 -4.22 11.11 -13.62
C VAL A 78 -2.84 10.78 -14.19
N ILE A 79 -2.66 11.03 -15.49
CA ILE A 79 -1.35 10.98 -16.11
C ILE A 79 -0.63 12.26 -15.70
N ILE A 80 0.31 12.16 -14.76
CA ILE A 80 1.24 13.25 -14.49
C ILE A 80 2.31 13.19 -15.59
N THR A 81 1.99 13.77 -16.75
CA THR A 81 2.99 14.11 -17.76
C THR A 81 3.74 15.31 -17.23
N GLU A 82 5.03 15.14 -16.92
CA GLU A 82 5.99 16.21 -16.59
C GLU A 82 5.42 17.38 -15.79
N ILE A 83 5.82 17.48 -14.51
CA ILE A 83 5.76 18.79 -13.83
C ILE A 83 6.62 19.73 -14.68
N HIS A 84 5.97 20.54 -15.53
CA HIS A 84 6.60 21.65 -16.21
C HIS A 84 7.24 22.49 -15.11
N ARG A 85 8.57 22.58 -15.14
CA ARG A 85 9.27 23.66 -14.46
C ARG A 85 8.80 24.94 -15.15
N ASP A 86 7.74 25.55 -14.63
CA ASP A 86 7.43 26.92 -14.95
C ASP A 86 8.62 27.75 -14.49
N PHE A 87 9.45 28.10 -15.47
CA PHE A 87 10.48 29.12 -15.37
C PHE A 87 9.74 30.46 -15.22
N ALA A 88 9.53 30.86 -13.97
CA ALA A 88 9.15 32.22 -13.63
C ALA A 88 10.07 32.71 -12.49
N GLU A 89 11.08 33.48 -12.91
CA GLU A 89 11.79 34.52 -12.17
C GLU A 89 12.22 34.25 -10.71
N GLY A 90 13.53 34.07 -10.53
CA GLY A 90 14.27 34.78 -9.48
C GLY A 90 14.15 34.31 -8.02
N ARG A 91 13.42 33.24 -7.71
CA ARG A 91 13.51 32.58 -6.39
C ARG A 91 14.25 31.26 -6.52
N SER A 92 15.38 31.13 -5.81
CA SER A 92 16.01 29.85 -5.53
C SER A 92 15.05 29.02 -4.67
N TYR A 93 14.07 28.38 -5.29
CA TYR A 93 13.27 27.35 -4.65
C TYR A 93 14.21 26.18 -4.38
N LYS A 94 14.75 26.14 -3.16
CA LYS A 94 15.48 24.98 -2.66
C LYS A 94 14.53 23.79 -2.85
N VAL A 95 14.87 22.89 -3.77
CA VAL A 95 14.08 21.67 -4.01
C VAL A 95 13.98 20.97 -2.66
N LYS A 96 12.79 20.97 -2.05
CA LYS A 96 12.57 20.34 -0.76
C LYS A 96 12.71 18.84 -0.97
N GLY A 97 13.57 18.20 -0.18
CA GLY A 97 13.62 16.75 -0.10
C GLY A 97 12.57 16.18 0.83
N TYR A 98 12.71 14.89 1.13
CA TYR A 98 11.84 14.15 2.04
C TYR A 98 12.66 13.40 3.08
N SER A 99 12.00 13.04 4.17
CA SER A 99 12.58 12.20 5.22
C SER A 99 11.93 10.82 5.20
N ILE A 100 12.72 9.78 5.48
CA ILE A 100 12.20 8.42 5.65
C ILE A 100 11.97 8.16 7.13
N VAL A 101 10.83 7.56 7.46
CA VAL A 101 10.55 7.00 8.79
C VAL A 101 10.35 5.49 8.63
N MET A 102 11.26 4.71 9.24
CA MET A 102 11.33 3.27 9.07
C MET A 102 11.28 2.55 10.41
N ASN A 103 10.27 1.71 10.59
CA ASN A 103 10.18 0.80 11.73
C ASN A 103 11.04 -0.44 11.53
N THR A 104 11.72 -0.86 12.58
CA THR A 104 12.50 -2.10 12.63
C THR A 104 12.21 -2.84 13.93
N TRP A 105 12.21 -4.17 13.85
CA TRP A 105 12.14 -5.04 15.03
C TRP A 105 12.82 -6.37 14.76
N LYS A 106 13.99 -6.59 15.37
CA LYS A 106 14.79 -7.82 15.31
C LYS A 106 15.09 -8.29 13.87
N ARG A 107 15.14 -7.35 12.91
CA ARG A 107 15.33 -7.58 11.48
C ARG A 107 16.51 -6.77 10.93
N TYR A 108 17.62 -6.73 11.68
CA TYR A 108 18.76 -5.86 11.40
C TYR A 108 19.35 -6.03 10.00
N ASP A 109 19.33 -7.24 9.44
CA ASP A 109 19.87 -7.47 8.09
C ASP A 109 18.96 -6.92 6.99
N LEU A 110 17.64 -6.89 7.21
CA LEU A 110 16.70 -6.20 6.31
C LEU A 110 16.84 -4.69 6.45
N LEU A 111 16.94 -4.19 7.70
CA LEU A 111 17.23 -2.77 7.98
C LEU A 111 18.51 -2.31 7.25
N LYS A 112 19.62 -3.06 7.35
CA LYS A 112 20.87 -2.75 6.66
C LYS A 112 20.69 -2.66 5.14
N GLN A 113 19.96 -3.61 4.55
CA GLN A 113 19.66 -3.62 3.11
C GLN A 113 18.81 -2.41 2.69
N SER A 114 17.74 -2.14 3.45
CA SER A 114 16.84 -1.03 3.21
C SER A 114 17.55 0.32 3.34
N ILE A 115 18.33 0.55 4.40
CA ILE A 115 19.12 1.78 4.57
C ILE A 115 20.16 1.93 3.45
N LYS A 116 20.85 0.85 3.05
CA LYS A 116 21.81 0.88 1.94
C LYS A 116 21.17 1.31 0.62
N HIS A 117 19.96 0.83 0.36
CA HIS A 117 19.19 1.19 -0.83
C HIS A 117 18.69 2.64 -0.77
N TYR A 118 17.90 2.98 0.25
CA TYR A 118 17.23 4.28 0.31
C TYR A 118 18.20 5.45 0.50
N SER A 119 19.35 5.24 1.15
CA SER A 119 20.41 6.27 1.23
C SER A 119 20.95 6.69 -0.14
N SER A 120 20.66 5.94 -1.20
CA SER A 120 20.99 6.31 -2.59
C SER A 120 19.89 7.08 -3.32
N CYS A 121 18.74 7.37 -2.69
CA CYS A 121 17.69 8.11 -3.36
C CYS A 121 18.00 9.63 -3.42
N PRO A 122 17.78 10.29 -4.58
CA PRO A 122 18.22 11.66 -4.83
C PRO A 122 17.79 12.72 -3.83
N ARG A 123 16.51 12.73 -3.42
CA ARG A 123 15.94 13.81 -2.58
C ARG A 123 15.78 13.43 -1.11
N LEU A 124 16.51 12.42 -0.65
CA LEU A 124 16.48 11.99 0.75
C LEU A 124 17.34 12.90 1.64
N GLU A 125 16.71 13.55 2.63
CA GLU A 125 17.37 14.47 3.56
C GLU A 125 17.72 13.80 4.90
N SER A 126 16.83 12.96 5.42
CA SER A 126 17.08 12.20 6.65
C SER A 126 16.37 10.86 6.67
N VAL A 127 16.93 9.93 7.44
CA VAL A 127 16.32 8.65 7.79
C VAL A 127 16.19 8.57 9.30
N HIS A 128 14.96 8.33 9.74
CA HIS A 128 14.55 8.14 11.11
C HIS A 128 14.20 6.68 11.32
N ILE A 129 15.05 5.99 12.09
CA ILE A 129 14.83 4.59 12.46
C ILE A 129 14.00 4.58 13.74
N VAL A 130 12.76 4.14 13.62
CA VAL A 130 11.86 3.94 14.77
C VAL A 130 12.30 2.67 15.47
N TRP A 131 13.02 2.86 16.58
CA TRP A 131 13.63 1.78 17.34
C TRP A 131 12.78 1.47 18.56
N SER A 132 12.10 0.33 18.54
CA SER A 132 11.23 -0.10 19.65
C SER A 132 11.82 -1.25 20.47
N GLU A 133 13.07 -1.63 20.22
CA GLU A 133 13.64 -2.83 20.85
C GLU A 133 14.07 -2.58 22.29
N PRO A 134 14.05 -3.62 23.16
CA PRO A 134 14.39 -3.45 24.59
C PRO A 134 15.80 -2.93 24.84
N ASN A 135 16.75 -3.29 23.97
CA ASN A 135 18.14 -2.87 24.07
C ASN A 135 18.43 -1.79 23.02
N PRO A 136 19.34 -0.84 23.33
CA PRO A 136 19.78 0.13 22.33
C PRO A 136 20.47 -0.57 21.13
N PRO A 137 20.51 0.08 19.96
CA PRO A 137 21.25 -0.45 18.81
C PRO A 137 22.71 -0.74 19.17
N SER A 138 23.22 -1.89 18.74
CA SER A 138 24.63 -2.24 19.00
C SER A 138 25.58 -1.26 18.30
N GLU A 139 26.76 -1.04 18.89
CA GLU A 139 27.79 -0.17 18.29
C GLU A 139 28.18 -0.63 16.88
N SER A 140 28.23 -1.95 16.64
CA SER A 140 28.53 -2.52 15.33
C SER A 140 27.46 -2.19 14.29
N LEU A 141 26.19 -2.20 14.68
CA LEU A 141 25.07 -1.83 13.82
C LEU A 141 25.11 -0.33 13.51
N LEU A 142 25.28 0.52 14.54
CA LEU A 142 25.41 1.97 14.39
C LEU A 142 26.55 2.33 13.44
N LYS A 143 27.75 1.77 13.67
CA LYS A 143 28.93 1.99 12.83
C LYS A 143 28.65 1.61 11.38
N TYR A 144 28.07 0.45 11.14
CA TYR A 144 27.73 0.00 9.79
C TYR A 144 26.76 0.97 9.10
N LEU A 145 25.66 1.34 9.76
CA LEU A 145 24.63 2.19 9.16
C LEU A 145 25.16 3.59 8.86
N HIS A 146 25.91 4.20 9.78
CA HIS A 146 26.56 5.49 9.52
C HIS A 146 27.57 5.44 8.37
N GLN A 147 28.36 4.37 8.27
CA GLN A 147 29.30 4.17 7.15
C GLN A 147 28.56 4.04 5.82
N VAL A 148 27.48 3.26 5.78
CA VAL A 148 26.67 3.05 4.57
C VAL A 148 26.05 4.36 4.12
N VAL A 149 25.39 5.10 5.01
CA VAL A 149 24.78 6.39 4.69
C VAL A 149 25.84 7.38 4.16
N LYS A 150 26.99 7.49 4.84
CA LYS A 150 28.09 8.35 4.41
C LYS A 150 28.67 7.94 3.05
N SER A 151 28.75 6.65 2.76
CA SER A 151 29.23 6.12 1.47
C SER A 151 28.31 6.44 0.28
N LYS A 152 27.06 6.84 0.55
CA LYS A 152 26.08 7.26 -0.46
C LYS A 152 26.03 8.78 -0.65
N SER A 153 26.99 9.52 -0.10
CA SER A 153 27.10 10.97 -0.25
C SER A 153 27.07 11.41 -1.71
N ARG A 154 26.30 12.46 -1.99
CA ARG A 154 26.20 13.15 -3.28
C ARG A 154 26.54 14.62 -3.07
N ASP A 155 27.50 15.12 -3.84
CA ASP A 155 27.96 16.51 -3.75
C ASP A 155 28.40 16.92 -2.32
N GLY A 156 29.01 15.98 -1.60
CA GLY A 156 29.45 16.18 -0.22
C GLY A 156 28.33 16.15 0.83
N ARG A 157 27.07 15.91 0.43
CA ARG A 157 25.91 15.79 1.33
C ARG A 157 25.44 14.34 1.40
N TYR A 158 25.09 13.90 2.61
CA TYR A 158 24.49 12.60 2.86
C TYR A 158 23.27 12.76 3.77
N ALA A 159 22.33 11.82 3.67
CA ALA A 159 21.13 11.85 4.50
C ALA A 159 21.49 11.78 5.99
N LYS A 160 20.85 12.57 6.84
CA LYS A 160 21.04 12.48 8.30
C LYS A 160 20.44 11.16 8.80
N LEU A 161 21.17 10.37 9.58
CA LEU A 161 20.66 9.16 10.21
C LEU A 161 20.33 9.44 11.68
N ARG A 162 19.10 9.17 12.11
CA ARG A 162 18.62 9.34 13.48
C ARG A 162 17.91 8.09 13.97
N PHE A 163 18.02 7.81 15.26
CA PHE A 163 17.32 6.74 15.93
C PHE A 163 16.31 7.34 16.90
N ASP A 164 15.04 7.03 16.69
CA ASP A 164 13.96 7.44 17.57
C ASP A 164 13.71 6.28 18.55
N ILE A 165 14.39 6.33 19.69
CA ILE A 165 14.36 5.27 20.71
C ILE A 165 13.04 5.34 21.48
N ASN A 166 12.31 4.21 21.47
CA ASN A 166 11.05 4.05 22.17
C ASN A 166 11.17 2.95 23.23
N GLN A 167 10.67 3.23 24.43
CA GLN A 167 10.67 2.26 25.54
C GLN A 167 9.56 1.20 25.39
N GLU A 168 8.45 1.56 24.76
CA GLU A 168 7.31 0.66 24.57
C GLU A 168 7.41 -0.11 23.25
N ASP A 169 6.96 -1.36 23.25
CA ASP A 169 6.79 -2.17 22.04
C ASP A 169 5.38 -1.94 21.48
N SER A 170 5.20 -0.85 20.73
CA SER A 170 3.94 -0.46 20.11
C SER A 170 4.12 -0.08 18.64
N LEU A 171 3.20 -0.53 17.78
CA LEU A 171 3.17 -0.13 16.38
C LEU A 171 2.93 1.38 16.21
N ASN A 172 2.31 2.03 17.20
CA ASN A 172 2.08 3.47 17.20
C ASN A 172 3.38 4.30 17.22
N ASN A 173 4.50 3.72 17.66
CA ASN A 173 5.78 4.43 17.78
C ASN A 173 6.22 5.11 16.47
N ARG A 174 5.85 4.55 15.32
CA ARG A 174 6.20 5.10 14.00
C ARG A 174 5.51 6.42 13.67
N PHE A 175 4.49 6.80 14.42
CA PHE A 175 3.69 8.02 14.20
C PHE A 175 3.77 9.01 15.35
N LYS A 176 4.62 8.74 16.35
CA LYS A 176 4.91 9.72 17.40
C LYS A 176 5.52 10.97 16.78
N GLU A 177 5.25 12.11 17.42
CA GLU A 177 5.83 13.38 17.01
C GLU A 177 7.36 13.33 17.04
N ILE A 178 7.99 13.64 15.89
CA ILE A 178 9.44 13.69 15.71
C ILE A 178 9.89 15.15 15.72
N LYS A 179 10.54 15.59 16.79
CA LYS A 179 10.90 17.00 17.02
C LYS A 179 11.87 17.57 15.97
N ASP A 180 12.79 16.75 15.47
CA ASP A 180 13.88 17.21 14.59
C ASP A 180 13.65 16.87 13.10
N LEU A 181 12.38 16.77 12.70
CA LEU A 181 12.00 16.45 11.33
C LEU A 181 11.92 17.73 10.47
N GLU A 182 12.98 17.97 9.69
CA GLU A 182 13.14 19.20 8.89
C GLU A 182 12.22 19.24 7.67
N THR A 183 11.95 18.10 7.04
CA THR A 183 11.17 18.02 5.79
C THR A 183 9.67 17.97 6.06
N ASP A 184 8.87 18.55 5.17
CA ASP A 184 7.41 18.48 5.27
C ASP A 184 6.87 17.11 4.83
N ALA A 185 7.57 16.47 3.88
CA ALA A 185 7.21 15.18 3.31
C ALA A 185 7.88 14.04 4.08
N VAL A 186 7.08 13.10 4.55
CA VAL A 186 7.57 11.87 5.19
C VAL A 186 7.23 10.69 4.32
N PHE A 187 8.24 9.93 3.91
CA PHE A 187 8.06 8.60 3.35
C PHE A 187 8.12 7.56 4.47
N SER A 188 6.96 7.07 4.88
CA SER A 188 6.89 5.96 5.83
C SER A 188 7.03 4.64 5.08
N ILE A 189 7.92 3.77 5.57
CA ILE A 189 8.18 2.48 4.94
C ILE A 189 8.61 1.42 5.93
N ASP A 190 8.13 0.19 5.74
CA ASP A 190 8.57 -0.96 6.52
C ASP A 190 9.97 -1.44 6.08
N ASP A 191 10.73 -2.01 7.01
CA ASP A 191 12.11 -2.49 6.79
C ASP A 191 12.26 -3.69 5.84
N ASP A 192 11.15 -4.34 5.49
CA ASP A 192 11.08 -5.56 4.68
C ASP A 192 10.60 -5.36 3.24
N VAL A 193 10.45 -4.10 2.79
CA VAL A 193 10.03 -3.76 1.43
C VAL A 193 10.96 -2.75 0.77
N ILE A 194 11.34 -3.05 -0.47
CA ILE A 194 12.11 -2.16 -1.34
C ILE A 194 11.27 -1.70 -2.53
N PHE A 195 11.24 -0.38 -2.73
CA PHE A 195 10.81 0.24 -3.99
C PHE A 195 12.01 0.93 -4.66
N PRO A 196 12.18 0.83 -6.00
CA PRO A 196 13.23 1.56 -6.70
C PRO A 196 13.20 3.05 -6.40
N CYS A 197 14.36 3.70 -6.27
CA CYS A 197 14.39 5.14 -6.01
C CYS A 197 13.62 5.94 -7.08
N SER A 198 13.62 5.52 -8.35
CA SER A 198 12.79 6.17 -9.38
C SER A 198 11.29 6.15 -9.06
N SER A 199 10.77 5.06 -8.48
CA SER A 199 9.38 4.97 -8.04
C SER A 199 9.12 5.84 -6.81
N VAL A 200 10.07 5.89 -5.86
CA VAL A 200 9.96 6.75 -4.66
C VAL A 200 9.98 8.23 -5.05
N GLU A 201 10.87 8.62 -5.96
CA GLU A 201 10.97 9.98 -6.49
C GLU A 201 9.70 10.39 -7.24
N PHE A 202 9.13 9.50 -8.06
CA PHE A 202 7.84 9.74 -8.71
C PHE A 202 6.70 9.88 -7.70
N ALA A 203 6.63 9.02 -6.68
CA ALA A 203 5.63 9.14 -5.62
C ALA A 203 5.80 10.44 -4.82
N PHE A 204 7.02 10.90 -4.63
CA PHE A 204 7.29 12.20 -4.01
C PHE A 204 6.79 13.35 -4.88
N ASP A 205 7.03 13.32 -6.20
CA ASP A 205 6.49 14.32 -7.14
C ASP A 205 4.95 14.36 -7.11
N VAL A 206 4.30 13.20 -7.06
CA VAL A 206 2.84 13.09 -6.89
C VAL A 206 2.40 13.68 -5.56
N TRP A 207 3.13 13.44 -4.48
CA TRP A 207 2.83 14.04 -3.19
C TRP A 207 3.01 15.56 -3.21
N GLN A 208 4.00 16.09 -3.93
CA GLN A 208 4.19 17.54 -4.04
C GLN A 208 3.01 18.26 -4.71
N SER A 209 2.27 17.60 -5.60
CA SER A 209 1.05 18.16 -6.21
C SER A 209 -0.20 18.03 -5.33
N ALA A 210 -0.17 17.17 -4.31
CA ALA A 210 -1.26 16.96 -3.36
C ALA A 210 -0.70 16.75 -1.94
N PRO A 211 -0.07 17.76 -1.31
CA PRO A 211 0.71 17.59 -0.08
C PRO A 211 -0.12 17.19 1.14
N ASP A 212 -1.43 17.46 1.11
CA ASP A 212 -2.37 17.03 2.14
C ASP A 212 -2.78 15.57 2.01
N ALA A 213 -2.63 14.96 0.83
CA ALA A 213 -3.02 13.58 0.60
C ALA A 213 -1.98 12.59 1.13
N MET A 214 -2.46 11.38 1.43
CA MET A 214 -1.59 10.22 1.61
C MET A 214 -1.37 9.56 0.24
N VAL A 215 -0.11 9.48 -0.19
CA VAL A 215 0.29 9.03 -1.53
C VAL A 215 1.18 7.81 -1.42
N GLY A 216 0.81 6.66 -2.00
CA GLY A 216 1.64 5.47 -1.80
C GLY A 216 1.27 4.25 -2.65
N PHE A 217 1.91 3.13 -2.33
CA PHE A 217 2.01 2.00 -3.28
C PHE A 217 1.06 0.84 -2.98
N VAL A 218 0.48 0.80 -1.77
CA VAL A 218 -0.26 -0.36 -1.26
C VAL A 218 -1.73 0.03 -1.02
N PRO A 219 -2.58 0.05 -2.05
CA PRO A 219 -3.98 0.43 -1.91
C PRO A 219 -4.79 -0.66 -1.22
N ARG A 220 -5.76 -0.25 -0.42
CA ARG A 220 -6.74 -1.10 0.27
C ARG A 220 -8.09 -0.40 0.30
N VAL A 221 -9.14 -1.14 0.62
CA VAL A 221 -10.51 -0.66 0.50
C VAL A 221 -11.32 -1.11 1.72
N HIS A 222 -12.26 -0.29 2.15
CA HIS A 222 -13.32 -0.74 3.07
C HIS A 222 -14.56 -1.09 2.24
N TRP A 223 -15.42 -1.96 2.76
CA TRP A 223 -16.71 -2.30 2.15
C TRP A 223 -17.80 -2.26 3.20
N VAL A 224 -19.02 -1.93 2.81
CA VAL A 224 -20.19 -2.17 3.67
C VAL A 224 -20.45 -3.67 3.75
N ASP A 225 -20.67 -4.17 4.96
CA ASP A 225 -20.98 -5.58 5.22
C ASP A 225 -22.48 -5.83 5.20
N SER A 226 -23.06 -5.85 4.00
CA SER A 226 -24.51 -6.00 3.81
C SER A 226 -25.05 -7.40 4.16
N LEU A 227 -24.22 -8.32 4.69
CA LEU A 227 -24.61 -9.70 4.97
C LEU A 227 -25.77 -9.83 5.98
N ASN A 228 -25.98 -8.83 6.85
CA ASN A 228 -27.04 -8.84 7.86
C ASN A 228 -28.03 -7.67 7.72
N GLY A 229 -27.97 -6.90 6.62
CA GLY A 229 -28.79 -5.68 6.46
C GLY A 229 -28.44 -4.54 7.41
N ASP A 230 -27.27 -4.59 8.06
CA ASP A 230 -26.72 -3.53 8.89
C ASP A 230 -25.68 -2.75 8.09
N ASP A 231 -26.12 -1.65 7.46
CA ASP A 231 -25.26 -0.78 6.66
C ASP A 231 -24.20 -0.03 7.48
N ASN A 232 -24.18 -0.22 8.81
CA ASN A 232 -23.19 0.37 9.71
C ASN A 232 -21.98 -0.54 9.97
N LYS A 233 -21.96 -1.75 9.41
CA LYS A 233 -20.81 -2.65 9.52
C LYS A 233 -19.94 -2.57 8.29
N PHE A 234 -18.64 -2.63 8.51
CA PHE A 234 -17.64 -2.54 7.46
C PHE A 234 -16.68 -3.72 7.47
N ARG A 235 -16.16 -4.06 6.29
CA ARG A 235 -15.12 -5.07 6.10
C ARG A 235 -13.90 -4.48 5.45
N TYR A 236 -12.74 -4.95 5.89
CA TYR A 236 -11.48 -4.62 5.25
C TYR A 236 -11.27 -5.48 4.00
N GLY A 237 -11.01 -4.83 2.87
CA GLY A 237 -10.72 -5.44 1.58
C GLY A 237 -9.23 -5.37 1.24
N GLY A 238 -8.68 -6.54 0.88
CA GLY A 238 -7.29 -6.70 0.47
C GLY A 238 -7.00 -6.30 -0.98
N TRP A 239 -5.83 -6.70 -1.47
CA TRP A 239 -5.40 -6.45 -2.86
C TRP A 239 -6.41 -6.99 -3.89
N TRP A 240 -6.97 -8.18 -3.68
CA TRP A 240 -7.93 -8.75 -4.63
C TRP A 240 -9.17 -7.88 -4.79
N SER A 241 -9.69 -7.31 -3.71
CA SER A 241 -10.83 -6.39 -3.78
C SER A 241 -10.51 -5.18 -4.67
N VAL A 242 -9.36 -4.55 -4.44
CA VAL A 242 -8.93 -3.38 -5.25
C VAL A 242 -8.69 -3.76 -6.71
N TRP A 243 -8.11 -4.93 -6.97
CA TRP A 243 -7.85 -5.40 -8.32
C TRP A 243 -9.13 -5.64 -9.11
N TRP A 244 -10.15 -6.25 -8.49
CA TRP A 244 -11.43 -6.55 -9.14
C TRP A 244 -12.28 -5.30 -9.38
N THR A 245 -12.31 -4.36 -8.44
CA THR A 245 -13.20 -3.20 -8.52
C THR A 245 -12.54 -1.98 -9.15
N GLY A 246 -11.21 -1.89 -9.10
CA GLY A 246 -10.49 -0.67 -9.46
C GLY A 246 -10.72 0.48 -8.47
N THR A 247 -11.31 0.21 -7.31
CA THR A 247 -11.63 1.21 -6.30
C THR A 247 -10.91 0.90 -4.99
N TYR A 248 -10.44 1.95 -4.34
CA TYR A 248 -9.78 1.88 -3.04
C TYR A 248 -10.14 3.08 -2.19
N SER A 249 -9.88 3.01 -0.88
CA SER A 249 -10.19 4.10 0.06
C SER A 249 -9.07 4.33 1.08
N MET A 250 -8.01 3.53 1.02
CA MET A 250 -6.87 3.55 1.91
C MET A 250 -5.61 3.31 1.09
N VAL A 251 -4.50 3.87 1.57
CA VAL A 251 -3.16 3.47 1.18
C VAL A 251 -2.41 3.16 2.46
N LEU A 252 -1.74 2.00 2.53
CA LEU A 252 -1.06 1.61 3.76
C LEU A 252 0.24 2.40 3.94
N SER A 253 0.49 2.86 5.16
CA SER A 253 1.74 3.53 5.55
C SER A 253 2.98 2.63 5.47
N LYS A 254 2.81 1.34 5.16
CA LYS A 254 3.88 0.40 4.80
C LYS A 254 4.79 0.91 3.68
N ALA A 255 4.26 1.74 2.79
CA ALA A 255 5.03 2.48 1.79
C ALA A 255 4.20 3.66 1.26
N ALA A 256 4.24 4.79 1.97
CA ALA A 256 3.47 5.98 1.61
C ALA A 256 4.13 7.29 2.05
N PHE A 257 3.96 8.32 1.24
CA PHE A 257 4.20 9.71 1.55
C PHE A 257 2.99 10.33 2.24
N PHE A 258 3.24 11.16 3.25
CA PHE A 258 2.26 12.05 3.86
C PHE A 258 2.96 13.22 4.53
N HIS A 259 2.20 14.26 4.89
CA HIS A 259 2.74 15.45 5.53
C HIS A 259 3.10 15.21 7.01
N LYS A 260 4.23 15.75 7.49
CA LYS A 260 4.70 15.61 8.89
C LYS A 260 3.68 16.02 9.95
N LYS A 261 2.78 16.94 9.61
CA LYS A 261 1.69 17.42 10.49
C LYS A 261 0.84 16.27 11.03
N TYR A 262 0.71 15.19 10.27
CA TYR A 262 -0.06 14.02 10.70
C TYR A 262 0.55 13.29 11.89
N PHE A 263 1.85 13.47 12.21
CA PHE A 263 2.41 12.95 13.46
C PHE A 263 1.88 13.67 14.70
N ALA A 264 1.77 15.00 14.65
CA ALA A 264 1.18 15.78 15.73
C ALA A 264 -0.31 15.45 15.87
N LEU A 265 -1.05 15.38 14.76
CA LEU A 265 -2.46 14.97 14.76
C LEU A 265 -2.64 13.56 15.33
N TYR A 266 -1.78 12.60 14.95
CA TYR A 266 -1.85 11.23 15.45
C TYR A 266 -1.54 11.15 16.94
N THR A 267 -0.54 11.89 17.41
CA THR A 267 -0.08 11.83 18.81
C THR A 267 -1.02 12.58 19.75
N ASN A 268 -1.47 13.75 19.34
CA ASN A 268 -2.09 14.74 20.24
C ASN A 268 -3.61 14.87 20.03
N GLU A 269 -4.13 14.62 18.82
CA GLU A 269 -5.54 14.87 18.49
C GLU A 269 -6.35 13.59 18.26
N MET A 270 -5.73 12.52 17.75
CA MET A 270 -6.41 11.25 17.56
C MET A 270 -6.90 10.71 18.92
N PRO A 271 -8.18 10.31 19.02
CA PRO A 271 -8.72 9.70 20.24
C PRO A 271 -7.82 8.60 20.78
N SER A 272 -7.46 8.67 22.06
CA SER A 272 -6.49 7.73 22.65
C SER A 272 -6.96 6.28 22.56
N SER A 273 -8.28 6.05 22.61
CA SER A 273 -8.91 4.74 22.44
C SER A 273 -8.51 4.03 21.14
N ILE A 274 -8.30 4.77 20.04
CA ILE A 274 -7.80 4.21 18.78
C ILE A 274 -6.37 3.71 18.95
N ARG A 275 -5.49 4.54 19.51
CA ARG A 275 -4.07 4.19 19.72
C ARG A 275 -3.91 3.06 20.73
N GLU A 276 -4.69 3.06 21.80
CA GLU A 276 -4.77 1.99 22.79
C GLU A 276 -5.21 0.67 22.15
N PHE A 277 -6.23 0.71 21.28
CA PHE A 277 -6.69 -0.46 20.54
C PHE A 277 -5.61 -0.99 19.59
N VAL A 278 -4.93 -0.12 18.82
CA VAL A 278 -3.79 -0.49 17.96
C VAL A 278 -2.68 -1.18 18.77
N THR A 279 -2.32 -0.64 19.94
CA THR A 279 -1.32 -1.25 20.84
C THR A 279 -1.77 -2.64 21.30
N LYS A 280 -3.02 -2.78 21.77
CA LYS A 280 -3.56 -4.05 22.26
C LYS A 280 -3.69 -5.10 21.15
N ASN A 281 -4.17 -4.70 19.99
CA ASN A 281 -4.40 -5.60 18.84
C ASN A 281 -3.12 -5.92 18.05
N ARG A 282 -2.05 -5.14 18.26
CA ARG A 282 -0.78 -5.20 17.52
C ARG A 282 -1.01 -5.22 16.00
N ASN A 283 -1.89 -4.34 15.53
CA ASN A 283 -2.26 -4.20 14.12
C ASN A 283 -2.93 -2.83 13.89
N CYS A 284 -3.15 -2.48 12.62
CA CYS A 284 -4.03 -1.39 12.17
C CYS A 284 -3.55 0.03 12.45
N GLU A 285 -2.28 0.24 12.77
CA GLU A 285 -1.71 1.58 12.83
C GLU A 285 -1.77 2.28 11.46
N ASP A 286 -1.59 1.51 10.37
CA ASP A 286 -1.69 1.98 8.99
C ASP A 286 -3.12 2.39 8.60
N ILE A 287 -4.12 1.63 9.06
CA ILE A 287 -5.54 1.96 8.91
C ILE A 287 -5.85 3.21 9.75
N ALA A 288 -5.36 3.30 10.99
CA ALA A 288 -5.59 4.45 11.85
C ALA A 288 -5.04 5.74 11.23
N MET A 289 -3.85 5.67 10.60
CA MET A 289 -3.29 6.80 9.86
C MET A 289 -4.13 7.18 8.64
N SER A 290 -4.63 6.19 7.87
CA SER A 290 -5.54 6.47 6.75
C SER A 290 -6.83 7.15 7.21
N PHE A 291 -7.42 6.69 8.31
CA PHE A 291 -8.60 7.30 8.93
C PHE A 291 -8.33 8.74 9.37
N LEU A 292 -7.18 8.99 10.01
CA LEU A 292 -6.78 10.32 10.47
C LEU A 292 -6.69 11.31 9.31
N VAL A 293 -5.96 10.94 8.26
CA VAL A 293 -5.75 11.81 7.08
C VAL A 293 -7.08 12.07 6.38
N ALA A 294 -7.89 11.03 6.16
CA ALA A 294 -9.19 11.18 5.51
C ALA A 294 -10.15 12.04 6.35
N ASN A 295 -10.16 11.87 7.68
CA ASN A 295 -10.98 12.71 8.56
C ASN A 295 -10.53 14.17 8.57
N ALA A 296 -9.21 14.42 8.56
CA ALA A 296 -8.65 15.78 8.58
C ALA A 296 -8.84 16.53 7.26
N THR A 297 -8.93 15.82 6.13
CA THR A 297 -8.94 16.43 4.79
C THR A 297 -10.28 16.31 4.06
N GLY A 298 -11.10 15.30 4.38
CA GLY A 298 -12.26 14.92 3.58
C GLY A 298 -11.90 14.43 2.17
N ALA A 299 -10.65 14.03 1.94
CA ALA A 299 -10.15 13.66 0.61
C ALA A 299 -9.61 12.21 0.59
N PRO A 300 -9.74 11.51 -0.54
CA PRO A 300 -9.22 10.15 -0.70
C PRO A 300 -7.69 10.13 -0.91
N PRO A 301 -7.03 8.98 -0.66
CA PRO A 301 -5.60 8.83 -0.91
C PRO A 301 -5.27 8.63 -2.40
N ILE A 302 -4.00 8.79 -2.79
CA ILE A 302 -3.54 8.61 -4.18
C ILE A 302 -2.69 7.34 -4.31
N TRP A 303 -3.08 6.42 -5.19
CA TRP A 303 -2.32 5.21 -5.50
C TRP A 303 -1.25 5.48 -6.55
N VAL A 304 0.00 5.19 -6.23
CA VAL A 304 1.13 5.21 -7.16
C VAL A 304 1.49 3.80 -7.60
N LYS A 305 1.61 3.60 -8.92
CA LYS A 305 2.15 2.35 -9.48
C LYS A 305 3.65 2.27 -9.22
N GLY A 306 4.08 1.21 -8.54
CA GLY A 306 5.50 0.91 -8.31
C GLY A 306 5.75 -0.59 -8.30
N LYS A 307 6.98 -0.99 -8.64
CA LYS A 307 7.41 -2.39 -8.51
C LYS A 307 7.88 -2.62 -7.07
N ILE A 308 7.18 -3.51 -6.39
CA ILE A 308 7.48 -3.91 -5.01
C ILE A 308 8.48 -5.08 -4.99
N TYR A 309 9.46 -5.00 -4.11
CA TYR A 309 10.37 -6.10 -3.79
C TYR A 309 10.26 -6.41 -2.30
N GLU A 310 9.58 -7.51 -1.97
CA GLU A 310 9.51 -8.02 -0.59
C GLU A 310 10.80 -8.78 -0.29
N ILE A 311 11.58 -8.29 0.68
CA ILE A 311 12.85 -8.90 1.09
C ILE A 311 12.72 -9.67 2.42
N GLY A 312 11.58 -9.53 3.10
CA GLY A 312 11.21 -10.35 4.26
C GLY A 312 10.38 -11.58 3.85
N SER A 313 10.49 -12.66 4.62
CA SER A 313 9.78 -13.92 4.36
C SER A 313 8.55 -14.15 5.22
N THR A 314 8.48 -13.54 6.40
CA THR A 314 7.38 -13.71 7.37
C THR A 314 7.16 -12.41 8.16
N GLY A 315 5.89 -12.11 8.46
CA GLY A 315 5.47 -10.89 9.17
C GLY A 315 4.08 -11.01 9.76
N ILE A 316 3.62 -9.99 10.50
CA ILE A 316 2.31 -9.99 11.19
C ILE A 316 1.15 -10.30 10.22
N SER A 317 1.27 -9.87 8.97
CA SER A 317 0.29 -10.12 7.89
C SER A 317 0.16 -11.58 7.47
N SER A 318 1.11 -12.44 7.84
CA SER A 318 1.08 -13.88 7.55
C SER A 318 0.34 -14.70 8.63
N LEU A 319 -0.06 -14.07 9.74
CA LEU A 319 -0.82 -14.71 10.80
C LEU A 319 -2.29 -14.91 10.38
N GLY A 320 -2.87 -16.06 10.74
CA GLY A 320 -4.30 -16.32 10.50
C GLY A 320 -5.18 -15.29 11.22
N GLY A 321 -6.28 -14.88 10.58
CA GLY A 321 -7.21 -13.89 11.14
C GLY A 321 -6.82 -12.42 10.90
N HIS A 322 -5.76 -12.15 10.13
CA HIS A 322 -5.26 -10.77 9.93
C HIS A 322 -6.29 -9.84 9.29
N SER A 323 -7.04 -10.32 8.29
CA SER A 323 -8.08 -9.53 7.60
C SER A 323 -9.30 -9.28 8.48
N GLU A 324 -9.65 -10.25 9.31
CA GLU A 324 -10.75 -10.19 10.27
C GLU A 324 -10.44 -9.16 11.36
N ARG A 325 -9.22 -9.21 11.93
CA ARG A 325 -8.73 -8.18 12.87
C ARG A 325 -8.72 -6.79 12.26
N ARG A 326 -8.36 -6.67 10.98
CA ARG A 326 -8.41 -5.37 10.28
C ARG A 326 -9.83 -4.89 10.04
N SER A 327 -10.78 -5.80 9.79
CA SER A 327 -12.20 -5.45 9.71
C SER A 327 -12.71 -4.93 11.05
N GLU A 328 -12.32 -5.56 12.16
CA GLU A 328 -12.61 -5.08 13.52
C GLU A 328 -12.07 -3.66 13.74
N CYS A 329 -10.83 -3.39 13.34
CA CYS A 329 -10.25 -2.04 13.41
C CYS A 329 -11.08 -1.00 12.66
N VAL A 330 -11.50 -1.29 11.42
CA VAL A 330 -12.32 -0.37 10.62
C VAL A 330 -13.63 -0.03 11.35
N ASN A 331 -14.31 -1.04 11.93
CA ASN A 331 -15.56 -0.82 12.66
C ASN A 331 -15.36 -0.01 13.94
N ILE A 332 -14.32 -0.34 14.74
CA ILE A 332 -14.02 0.38 15.98
C ILE A 332 -13.67 1.84 15.67
N PHE A 333 -12.81 2.08 14.69
CA PHE A 333 -12.41 3.45 14.35
C PHE A 333 -13.61 4.25 13.84
N THR A 334 -14.46 3.64 13.01
CA THR A 334 -15.71 4.27 12.53
C THR A 334 -16.63 4.65 13.69
N SER A 335 -16.80 3.76 14.67
CA SER A 335 -17.58 4.04 15.88
C SER A 335 -17.00 5.20 16.69
N VAL A 336 -15.68 5.22 16.90
CA VAL A 336 -15.00 6.29 17.65
C VAL A 336 -15.07 7.64 16.93
N TYR A 337 -14.96 7.67 15.60
CA TYR A 337 -15.12 8.90 14.81
C TYR A 337 -16.59 9.32 14.63
N GLY A 338 -17.56 8.44 14.95
CA GLY A 338 -19.00 8.67 14.76
C GLY A 338 -19.46 8.67 13.31
N ARG A 339 -18.58 8.36 12.35
CA ARG A 339 -18.85 8.26 10.91
C ARG A 339 -17.72 7.49 10.22
N MET A 340 -17.94 7.04 8.98
CA MET A 340 -16.87 6.54 8.11
C MET A 340 -16.15 7.74 7.46
N PRO A 341 -14.88 8.02 7.80
CA PRO A 341 -14.15 9.13 7.18
C PRO A 341 -13.45 8.73 5.87
N LEU A 342 -13.30 7.44 5.58
CA LEU A 342 -12.58 6.97 4.39
C LEU A 342 -13.39 7.23 3.12
N GLU A 343 -12.77 7.94 2.17
CA GLU A 343 -13.38 8.26 0.88
C GLU A 343 -12.87 7.31 -0.21
N TYR A 344 -13.79 6.83 -1.06
CA TYR A 344 -13.44 5.99 -2.21
C TYR A 344 -12.81 6.80 -3.34
N THR A 345 -11.95 6.14 -4.12
CA THR A 345 -11.34 6.70 -5.32
C THR A 345 -10.86 5.58 -6.25
N SER A 346 -10.63 5.93 -7.51
CA SER A 346 -10.02 5.07 -8.52
C SER A 346 -8.76 5.69 -9.13
N VAL A 347 -8.29 6.82 -8.60
CA VAL A 347 -7.14 7.55 -9.13
C VAL A 347 -5.87 6.73 -9.02
N LYS A 348 -5.19 6.54 -10.15
CA LYS A 348 -3.90 5.84 -10.18
C LYS A 348 -2.85 6.66 -10.91
N ALA A 349 -1.83 7.09 -10.17
CA ALA A 349 -0.67 7.75 -10.73
C ALA A 349 0.30 6.73 -11.31
N VAL A 350 0.73 6.99 -12.55
CA VAL A 350 1.66 6.14 -13.30
C VAL A 350 2.71 7.00 -13.97
N ASP A 351 3.98 6.55 -13.91
CA ASP A 351 5.06 7.21 -14.64
C ASP A 351 4.97 6.85 -16.12
N SER A 352 4.67 7.84 -16.95
CA SER A 352 4.46 7.66 -18.39
C SER A 352 5.70 7.15 -19.13
N ARG A 353 6.91 7.41 -18.61
CA ARG A 353 8.17 6.91 -19.19
C ARG A 353 8.27 5.39 -19.17
N ASN A 354 7.50 4.74 -18.30
CA ASN A 354 7.47 3.29 -18.13
C ASN A 354 6.19 2.65 -18.70
N LEU A 355 5.41 3.41 -19.47
CA LEU A 355 4.19 2.94 -20.09
C LEU A 355 4.27 3.08 -21.60
N TRP A 356 3.88 2.00 -22.28
CA TRP A 356 3.51 2.05 -23.69
C TRP A 356 2.05 2.49 -23.76
N PHE A 357 1.82 3.67 -24.34
CA PHE A 357 0.48 4.25 -24.52
C PHE A 357 -0.06 4.07 -25.95
N TRP A 358 0.51 3.14 -26.71
CA TRP A 358 0.15 2.88 -28.11
C TRP A 358 0.01 1.38 -28.36
#